data_AF-G9KVJ8-F1
#
_entry.id   AF-G9KVJ8-F1
#
_cell.length_a   1.000
_cell.length_b   1.000
_cell.length_c   1.000
_cell.angle_alpha   90.00
_cell.angle_beta   90.00
_cell.angle_gamma   90.00
#
_symmetry.space_group_name_H-M   'P 1'
#
loop_
_entity.id
_entity.type
_entity.pdbx_description
1 polymer ?
#
loop_
_entity_poly.entity_id
_entity_poly.type
_entity_poly.pdbx_seq_one_letter_code
_entity_poly.pdbx_strand_id
1 'polypeptide(L)'
;LRKNKTLIFKYFLNLINGAFLVLGLLLMGFGTWLLLDRNNIFTALDENNHLIVYIFQILMGTGSAIVLLCLLGYLGIHNEIRWLLLLYTALLMWAVGVQVVLSTFIFIKKK
;
A
#
# COMPACT_ATOMS: atom_id res chain seq x y z
N LEU A 1 24.73 25.04 1.13
CA LEU A 1 23.61 24.67 2.04
C LEU A 1 22.39 24.04 1.34
N ARG A 2 21.83 24.62 0.27
CA ARG A 2 20.58 24.15 -0.39
C ARG A 2 20.67 22.73 -0.97
N LYS A 3 21.79 22.38 -1.62
CA LYS A 3 22.04 21.02 -2.17
C LYS A 3 22.00 19.92 -1.09
N ASN A 4 22.54 20.18 0.10
CA ASN A 4 22.58 19.20 1.19
C ASN A 4 21.16 18.89 1.71
N LYS A 5 20.28 19.90 1.78
CA LYS A 5 18.88 19.70 2.22
C LYS A 5 18.09 18.81 1.24
N THR A 6 18.27 19.00 -0.06
CA THR A 6 17.61 18.17 -1.09
C THR A 6 18.10 16.72 -1.05
N LEU A 7 19.39 16.50 -0.79
CA LEU A 7 19.95 15.16 -0.61
C LEU A 7 19.36 14.46 0.60
N ILE A 8 19.29 15.14 1.76
CA ILE A 8 18.67 14.60 2.97
C ILE A 8 17.23 14.18 2.71
N PHE A 9 16.45 15.02 2.02
CA PHE A 9 15.06 14.72 1.68
C PHE A 9 14.93 13.49 0.77
N LYS A 10 15.80 13.35 -0.24
CA LYS A 10 15.84 12.16 -1.11
C LYS A 10 16.15 10.88 -0.35
N TYR A 11 17.14 10.91 0.54
CA TYR A 11 17.49 9.76 1.38
C TYR A 11 16.34 9.37 2.30
N PHE A 12 15.69 10.36 2.91
CA PHE A 12 14.55 10.13 3.78
C PHE A 12 13.36 9.52 3.02
N LEU A 13 13.02 10.07 1.84
CA LEU A 13 11.97 9.50 0.99
C LEU A 13 12.29 8.07 0.54
N ASN A 14 13.55 7.80 0.21
CA ASN A 14 14.00 6.48 -0.19
C ASN A 14 13.91 5.47 0.97
N LEU A 15 14.28 5.89 2.18
CA LEU A 15 14.17 5.06 3.38
C LEU A 15 12.72 4.72 3.71
N ILE A 16 11.83 5.72 3.64
CA ILE A 16 10.39 5.52 3.84
C ILE A 16 9.81 4.58 2.77
N ASN A 17 10.08 4.85 1.48
CA ASN A 17 9.62 3.98 0.40
C ASN A 17 10.16 2.54 0.53
N GLY A 18 11.41 2.37 0.97
CA GLY A 18 11.99 1.05 1.24
C GLY A 18 11.25 0.31 2.37
N ALA A 19 10.96 0.99 3.47
CA ALA A 19 10.19 0.39 4.58
C ALA A 19 8.77 -0.01 4.14
N PHE A 20 8.08 0.87 3.40
CA PHE A 20 6.75 0.56 2.85
C PHE A 20 6.78 -0.55 1.80
N LEU A 21 7.85 -0.68 1.01
CA LEU A 21 8.02 -1.77 0.07
C LEU A 21 8.11 -3.12 0.79
N VAL A 22 8.91 -3.20 1.86
CA VAL A 22 9.01 -4.42 2.69
C VAL A 22 7.66 -4.75 3.32
N LEU A 23 6.96 -3.76 3.87
CA LEU A 23 5.61 -3.95 4.40
C LEU A 23 4.63 -4.42 3.32
N GLY A 24 4.64 -3.81 2.14
CA GLY A 24 3.80 -4.20 1.01
C GLY A 24 4.06 -5.63 0.55
N LEU A 25 5.33 -6.04 0.47
CA LEU A 25 5.74 -7.42 0.17
C LEU A 25 5.29 -8.41 1.24
N LEU A 26 5.39 -8.04 2.53
CA LEU A 26 4.89 -8.86 3.63
C LEU A 26 3.36 -9.03 3.53
N LEU A 27 2.60 -7.95 3.28
CA LEU A 27 1.15 -8.02 3.09
C LEU A 27 0.78 -8.88 1.86
N MET A 28 1.48 -8.69 0.75
CA MET A 28 1.22 -9.44 -0.48
C MET A 28 1.58 -10.92 -0.31
N GLY A 29 2.72 -11.21 0.32
CA GLY A 29 3.16 -12.57 0.62
C GLY A 29 2.21 -13.28 1.59
N PHE A 30 1.80 -12.60 2.65
CA PHE A 30 0.81 -13.12 3.60
C PHE A 30 -0.54 -13.38 2.93
N GLY A 31 -1.05 -12.43 2.15
CA GLY A 31 -2.29 -12.58 1.40
C GLY A 31 -2.22 -13.74 0.39
N THR A 32 -1.09 -13.91 -0.30
CA THR A 32 -0.87 -15.02 -1.25
C THR A 32 -0.79 -16.37 -0.54
N TRP A 33 -0.04 -16.45 0.57
CA TRP A 33 0.07 -17.66 1.39
C TRP A 33 -1.31 -18.13 1.88
N LEU A 34 -2.13 -17.20 2.37
CA LEU A 34 -3.50 -17.46 2.79
C LEU A 34 -4.41 -17.94 1.65
N LEU A 35 -4.22 -17.41 0.44
CA LEU A 35 -4.98 -17.82 -0.74
C LEU A 35 -4.59 -19.23 -1.23
N LEU A 36 -3.34 -19.62 -1.01
CA LEU A 36 -2.85 -20.99 -1.26
C LEU A 36 -3.35 -21.98 -0.20
N ASP A 37 -3.35 -21.59 1.08
CA ASP A 37 -3.85 -22.41 2.20
C ASP A 37 -5.38 -22.35 2.36
N ARG A 38 -6.07 -21.81 1.35
CA ARG A 38 -7.53 -21.63 1.28
C ARG A 38 -8.27 -22.90 1.69
N ASN A 39 -7.83 -24.08 1.26
CA ASN A 39 -8.57 -25.31 1.52
C ASN A 39 -8.57 -25.72 3.00
N ASN A 40 -7.53 -25.35 3.76
CA ASN A 40 -7.35 -25.70 5.17
C ASN A 40 -8.00 -24.65 6.10
N ILE A 41 -7.93 -23.38 5.71
CA ILE A 41 -8.47 -22.26 6.49
C ILE A 41 -9.99 -22.10 6.26
N PHE A 42 -10.49 -22.38 5.05
CA PHE A 42 -11.93 -22.30 4.75
C PHE A 42 -12.73 -23.41 5.42
N THR A 43 -12.12 -24.59 5.63
CA THR A 43 -12.74 -25.66 6.42
C THR A 43 -12.73 -25.35 7.91
N ALA A 44 -11.80 -24.53 8.40
CA ALA A 44 -11.73 -24.11 9.80
C ALA A 44 -12.65 -22.94 10.17
N LEU A 45 -13.06 -22.09 9.21
CA LEU A 45 -13.85 -20.87 9.43
C LEU A 45 -15.32 -20.97 8.96
N ASP A 46 -15.93 -22.14 9.12
CA ASP A 46 -17.22 -22.63 8.57
C ASP A 46 -18.51 -21.81 8.85
N GLU A 47 -18.51 -20.49 8.64
CA GLU A 47 -19.73 -19.66 8.73
C GLU A 47 -19.71 -18.38 7.88
N ASN A 48 -18.56 -17.92 7.36
CA ASN A 48 -18.46 -16.63 6.63
C ASN A 48 -17.53 -16.64 5.40
N ASN A 49 -17.50 -17.74 4.65
CA ASN A 49 -16.57 -17.97 3.54
C ASN A 49 -16.49 -16.80 2.53
N HIS A 50 -17.59 -16.14 2.20
CA HIS A 50 -17.57 -15.05 1.21
C HIS A 50 -16.88 -13.76 1.69
N LEU A 51 -17.07 -13.38 2.97
CA LEU A 51 -16.45 -12.17 3.53
C LEU A 51 -14.94 -12.35 3.72
N ILE A 52 -14.53 -13.57 4.10
CA ILE A 52 -13.13 -13.91 4.34
C ILE A 52 -12.33 -13.89 3.04
N VAL A 53 -12.84 -14.46 1.94
CA VAL A 53 -12.23 -14.31 0.60
C VAL A 53 -12.03 -12.84 0.27
N TYR A 54 -13.07 -12.04 0.49
CA TYR A 54 -13.07 -10.62 0.11
C TYR A 54 -12.02 -9.83 0.90
N ILE A 55 -11.90 -10.06 2.21
CA ILE A 55 -10.87 -9.44 3.06
C ILE A 55 -9.47 -9.80 2.57
N PHE A 56 -9.21 -11.07 2.23
CA PHE A 56 -7.90 -11.50 1.74
C PHE A 56 -7.56 -10.92 0.37
N GLN A 57 -8.54 -10.85 -0.53
CA GLN A 57 -8.38 -10.24 -1.83
C GLN A 57 -8.08 -8.74 -1.71
N ILE A 58 -8.75 -8.04 -0.78
CA ILE A 58 -8.44 -6.64 -0.45
C ILE A 58 -7.03 -6.53 0.13
N LEU A 59 -6.63 -7.41 1.04
CA LEU A 59 -5.30 -7.38 1.66
C LEU A 59 -4.19 -7.56 0.63
N MET A 60 -4.34 -8.55 -0.27
CA MET A 60 -3.41 -8.81 -1.36
C MET A 60 -3.39 -7.65 -2.37
N GLY A 61 -4.56 -7.13 -2.74
CA GLY A 61 -4.67 -5.97 -3.64
C GLY A 61 -4.03 -4.71 -3.06
N THR A 62 -4.23 -4.46 -1.77
CA THR A 62 -3.62 -3.33 -1.05
C THR A 62 -2.11 -3.49 -0.97
N GLY A 63 -1.61 -4.68 -0.64
CA GLY A 63 -0.17 -4.97 -0.62
C GLY A 63 0.50 -4.75 -1.98
N SER A 64 -0.12 -5.25 -3.06
CA SER A 64 0.34 -5.03 -4.43
C SER A 64 0.35 -3.54 -4.81
N ALA A 65 -0.71 -2.81 -4.48
CA ALA A 65 -0.78 -1.37 -4.71
C ALA A 65 0.34 -0.60 -3.99
N ILE A 66 0.64 -0.95 -2.72
CA ILE A 66 1.74 -0.35 -1.95
C ILE A 66 3.09 -0.62 -2.63
N VAL A 67 3.35 -1.86 -3.05
CA VAL A 67 4.59 -2.22 -3.74
C VAL A 67 4.75 -1.43 -5.04
N LEU A 68 3.71 -1.35 -5.87
CA LEU A 68 3.72 -0.56 -7.11
C LEU A 68 3.99 0.92 -6.84
N LEU A 69 3.35 1.50 -5.81
CA LEU A 69 3.55 2.89 -5.43
C LEU A 69 5.00 3.15 -4.98
N CYS A 70 5.56 2.24 -4.19
CA CYS A 70 6.94 2.34 -3.70
C CYS A 70 7.96 2.19 -4.83
N LEU A 71 7.71 1.29 -5.80
CA LEU A 71 8.54 1.16 -7.01
C LEU A 71 8.52 2.43 -7.86
N LEU A 72 7.33 3.04 -8.04
CA LEU A 72 7.20 4.34 -8.70
C LEU A 72 7.99 5.44 -7.96
N GLY A 73 7.88 5.47 -6.63
CA GLY A 73 8.62 6.40 -5.78
C GLY A 73 10.13 6.22 -5.91
N TYR A 74 10.61 4.97 -5.86
CA TYR A 74 12.02 4.63 -6.04
C TYR A 74 12.54 5.05 -7.42
N LEU A 75 11.79 4.71 -8.48
CA LEU A 75 12.15 5.06 -9.86
C LEU A 75 12.15 6.58 -10.08
N GLY A 76 11.18 7.30 -9.52
CA GLY A 76 11.11 8.76 -9.58
C GLY A 76 12.29 9.46 -8.89
N ILE A 77 12.76 8.91 -7.76
CA ILE A 77 13.93 9.44 -7.04
C ILE A 77 15.22 9.13 -7.79
N HIS A 78 15.40 7.88 -8.24
CA HIS A 78 16.64 7.41 -8.86
C HIS A 78 16.85 8.01 -10.25
N ASN A 79 15.80 8.06 -11.07
CA ASN A 79 15.87 8.55 -12.45
C ASN A 79 15.69 10.08 -12.54
N GLU A 80 15.49 10.76 -11.41
CA GLU A 80 15.20 12.20 -11.28
C GLU A 80 14.06 12.72 -12.18
N ILE A 81 13.16 11.82 -12.63
CA ILE A 81 12.05 12.19 -13.51
C ILE A 81 10.98 12.91 -12.69
N ARG A 82 10.92 14.23 -12.85
CA ARG A 82 9.95 15.11 -12.16
C ARG A 82 8.49 14.68 -12.35
N TRP A 83 8.14 14.18 -13.54
CA TRP A 83 6.80 13.68 -13.85
C TRP A 83 6.41 12.44 -13.03
N LEU A 84 7.35 11.52 -12.81
CA LEU A 84 7.15 10.34 -11.96
C LEU A 84 6.96 10.75 -10.50
N LEU A 85 7.74 11.72 -10.03
CA LEU A 85 7.60 12.25 -8.67
C LEU A 85 6.26 12.98 -8.46
N LEU A 86 5.81 13.73 -9.46
CA LEU A 86 4.48 14.37 -9.46
C LEU A 86 3.36 13.33 -9.47
N LEU A 87 3.45 12.31 -10.32
CA LEU A 87 2.49 11.21 -10.37
C LEU A 87 2.44 10.45 -9.05
N TYR A 88 3.59 10.12 -8.46
CA TYR A 88 3.71 9.49 -7.14
C TYR A 88 3.02 10.32 -6.06
N THR A 89 3.28 11.63 -6.03
CA THR A 89 2.66 12.56 -5.06
C THR A 89 1.14 12.64 -5.26
N ALA A 90 0.68 12.71 -6.51
CA ALA A 90 -0.74 12.77 -6.83
C ALA A 90 -1.47 11.48 -6.42
N LEU A 91 -0.87 10.30 -6.65
CA LEU A 91 -1.43 9.02 -6.23
C LEU A 91 -1.50 8.90 -4.71
N LEU A 92 -0.47 9.37 -3.99
CA LEU A 92 -0.50 9.42 -2.52
C LEU A 92 -1.63 10.32 -2.01
N MET A 93 -1.76 11.53 -2.57
CA MET A 93 -2.83 12.45 -2.21
C MET A 93 -4.22 11.85 -2.46
N TRP A 94 -4.38 11.15 -3.59
CA TRP A 94 -5.61 10.44 -3.92
C TRP A 94 -5.91 9.33 -2.90
N ALA A 95 -4.93 8.49 -2.57
CA ALA A 95 -5.09 7.41 -1.60
C ALA A 95 -5.49 7.94 -0.21
N VAL A 96 -4.84 9.00 0.26
CA VAL A 96 -5.19 9.67 1.52
C VAL A 96 -6.60 10.25 1.46
N GLY A 97 -6.97 10.87 0.33
CA GLY A 97 -8.32 11.39 0.11
C GLY A 97 -9.38 10.29 0.24
N VAL A 98 -9.18 9.15 -0.43
CA VAL A 98 -10.08 7.99 -0.34
C VAL A 98 -10.17 7.45 1.09
N GLN A 99 -9.04 7.34 1.79
CA GLN A 99 -9.02 6.88 3.19
C GLN A 99 -9.80 7.83 4.11
N VAL A 100 -9.61 9.15 3.98
CA VAL A 100 -10.32 10.15 4.80
C VAL A 100 -11.83 10.12 4.53
N VAL A 101 -12.24 10.06 3.27
CA VAL A 101 -13.66 9.96 2.90
C VAL A 101 -14.28 8.67 3.46
N LEU A 102 -13.59 7.54 3.31
CA LEU A 102 -14.05 6.25 3.83
C LEU A 102 -14.16 6.25 5.36
N SER A 103 -13.14 6.74 6.07
CA SER A 103 -13.17 6.88 7.53
C SER A 103 -14.32 7.77 8.01
N THR A 104 -14.53 8.91 7.33
CA THR A 104 -15.63 9.83 7.66
C THR A 104 -16.99 9.18 7.41
N PHE A 105 -17.14 8.49 6.28
CA PHE A 105 -18.37 7.78 5.93
C PHE A 105 -18.71 6.67 6.94
N ILE A 106 -17.71 5.88 7.34
CA ILE A 106 -17.87 4.85 8.38
C ILE A 106 -18.28 5.51 9.70
N PHE A 107 -17.66 6.62 10.08
CA PHE A 107 -18.00 7.33 11.31
C PHE A 107 -19.43 7.87 11.32
N ILE A 108 -19.89 8.43 10.19
CA ILE A 108 -21.28 8.93 10.05
C ILE A 108 -22.29 7.79 10.05
N LYS A 109 -21.99 6.68 9.36
CA LYS A 109 -22.89 5.50 9.28
C LYS A 109 -22.99 4.70 10.58
N LYS A 110 -21.98 4.79 11.44
CA LYS A 110 -21.93 4.12 12.74
C LYS A 110 -22.71 4.89 13.82
N LYS A 111 -23.16 6.11 13.51
CA LYS A 111 -24.01 6.96 14.35
C LYS A 111 -25.46 6.87 13.88
#